data_AF-A0A1V9HBA3-F1
#
_entry.id   AF-A0A1V9HBA3-F1
#
_cell.length_a   1.000
_cell.length_b   1.000
_cell.length_c   1.000
_cell.angle_alpha   90.00
_cell.angle_beta   90.00
_cell.angle_gamma   90.00
#
_symmetry.space_group_name_H-M   'P 1'
#
loop_
_entity.id
_entity.type
_entity.pdbx_description
1 polymer ?
#
loop_
_entity_poly.entity_id
_entity_poly.type
_entity_poly.pdbx_seq_one_letter_code
_entity_poly.pdbx_strand_id
1 'polypeptide(L)'
;MKRLKQPHVLAGALKEKLALGGLTSSSAIARASNLGQPQVYRNLFGKPKKVSRTMRQLCEYAEVDAYEGTADPSDSRVLMEALATVWDGTDAHAKRLAKLLFAHQQAHM
;
A
#
# COMPACT_ATOMS: atom_id res chain seq x y z
N MET A 1 8.55 -4.85 -6.11
CA MET A 1 7.68 -4.04 -7.00
C MET A 1 6.71 -3.26 -6.13
N LYS A 2 6.59 -1.93 -6.31
CA LYS A 2 5.58 -1.15 -5.59
C LYS A 2 4.18 -1.60 -6.01
N ARG A 3 3.37 -2.02 -5.05
CA ARG A 3 1.98 -2.45 -5.28
C ARG A 3 1.05 -1.32 -4.86
N LEU A 4 -0.14 -1.23 -5.45
CA LEU A 4 -1.16 -0.32 -4.95
C LEU A 4 -1.73 -0.85 -3.64
N LYS A 5 -1.88 0.02 -2.64
CA LYS A 5 -2.58 -0.33 -1.40
C LYS A 5 -3.99 -0.83 -1.69
N GLN A 6 -4.49 -1.69 -0.81
CA GLN A 6 -5.89 -2.11 -0.82
C GLN A 6 -6.81 -0.88 -0.84
N PRO A 7 -7.83 -0.81 -1.73
CA PRO A 7 -8.63 0.41 -1.90
C PRO A 7 -9.33 0.89 -0.62
N HIS A 8 -9.81 -0.02 0.22
CA HIS A 8 -10.46 0.35 1.48
C HIS A 8 -9.46 0.89 2.51
N VAL A 9 -8.26 0.32 2.58
CA VAL A 9 -7.17 0.80 3.46
C VAL A 9 -6.75 2.20 3.04
N LEU A 10 -6.54 2.42 1.74
CA LEU A 10 -6.16 3.72 1.21
C LEU A 10 -7.27 4.77 1.43
N ALA A 11 -8.54 4.40 1.29
CA ALA A 11 -9.67 5.29 1.56
C ALA A 11 -9.72 5.69 3.03
N GLY A 12 -9.44 4.76 3.95
CA GLY A 12 -9.33 5.04 5.39
C GLY A 12 -8.22 6.05 5.69
N ALA A 13 -7.01 5.80 5.20
CA ALA A 13 -5.86 6.68 5.39
C ALA A 13 -6.10 8.09 4.83
N LEU A 14 -6.71 8.18 3.63
CA LEU A 14 -7.10 9.47 3.04
C LEU A 14 -8.10 10.21 3.93
N LYS A 15 -9.15 9.53 4.42
CA LYS A 15 -10.16 10.16 5.28
C LYS A 15 -9.53 10.69 6.57
N GLU A 16 -8.65 9.93 7.19
CA GLU A 16 -7.95 10.36 8.41
C GLU A 16 -7.09 11.60 8.15
N LYS A 17 -6.25 11.56 7.11
CA LYS A 17 -5.38 12.69 6.72
C LYS A 17 -6.19 13.95 6.37
N LEU A 18 -7.29 13.80 5.64
CA LEU A 18 -8.18 14.91 5.26
C LEU A 18 -8.92 15.47 6.49
N ALA A 19 -9.34 14.62 7.42
CA ALA A 19 -9.98 15.05 8.66
C ALA A 19 -9.03 15.87 9.55
N LEU A 20 -7.73 15.51 9.60
CA LEU A 20 -6.71 16.31 10.28
C LEU A 20 -6.57 17.72 9.66
N GLY A 21 -6.81 17.84 8.36
CA GLY A 21 -6.89 19.12 7.64
C GLY A 21 -8.26 19.83 7.72
N GLY A 22 -9.20 19.33 8.54
CA GLY A 22 -10.54 19.90 8.69
C GLY A 22 -11.54 19.56 7.58
N LEU A 23 -11.20 18.65 6.66
CA LEU A 23 -12.04 18.26 5.53
C LEU A 23 -12.74 16.93 5.80
N THR A 24 -13.95 16.99 6.34
CA THR A 24 -14.69 15.79 6.79
C THR A 24 -15.82 15.35 5.85
N SER A 25 -16.32 16.23 4.99
CA SER A 25 -17.44 15.94 4.08
C SER A 25 -17.01 15.80 2.61
N SER A 26 -17.75 15.00 1.84
CA SER A 26 -17.47 14.80 0.41
C SER A 26 -17.54 16.10 -0.40
N SER A 27 -18.40 17.04 -0.03
CA SER A 27 -18.52 18.35 -0.67
C SER A 27 -17.36 19.29 -0.30
N ALA A 28 -16.91 19.29 0.95
CA ALA A 28 -15.75 20.07 1.38
C ALA A 28 -14.48 19.58 0.68
N ILE A 29 -14.25 18.26 0.67
CA ILE A 29 -13.11 17.64 0.01
C ILE A 29 -13.14 17.93 -1.50
N ALA A 30 -14.30 17.77 -2.15
CA ALA A 30 -14.45 18.04 -3.58
C ALA A 30 -14.07 19.47 -3.98
N ARG A 31 -14.52 20.47 -3.21
CA ARG A 31 -14.14 21.87 -3.43
C ARG A 31 -12.65 22.09 -3.21
N ALA A 32 -12.10 21.54 -2.13
CA ALA A 32 -10.71 21.75 -1.76
C ALA A 32 -9.73 21.07 -2.73
N SER A 33 -10.08 19.88 -3.25
CA SER A 33 -9.26 19.11 -4.19
C SER A 33 -9.56 19.39 -5.66
N ASN A 34 -10.50 20.30 -5.96
CA ASN A 34 -11.00 20.57 -7.32
C ASN A 34 -11.46 19.30 -8.08
N LEU A 35 -12.21 18.43 -7.42
CA LEU A 35 -12.74 17.17 -7.98
C LEU A 35 -14.27 17.15 -7.91
N GLY A 36 -14.91 16.28 -8.70
CA GLY A 36 -16.36 16.12 -8.65
C GLY A 36 -16.82 15.43 -7.36
N GLN A 37 -17.79 16.01 -6.63
CA GLN A 37 -18.33 15.45 -5.39
C GLN A 37 -18.78 13.97 -5.51
N PRO A 38 -19.47 13.52 -6.57
CA PRO A 38 -19.83 12.10 -6.71
C PRO A 38 -18.60 11.18 -6.81
N GLN A 39 -17.51 11.67 -7.41
CA GLN A 39 -16.27 10.92 -7.53
C GLN A 39 -15.58 10.82 -6.17
N VAL A 40 -15.54 11.92 -5.41
CA VAL A 40 -15.01 11.93 -4.03
C VAL A 40 -15.81 10.99 -3.14
N TYR A 41 -17.14 11.09 -3.17
CA TYR A 41 -18.02 10.23 -2.38
C TYR A 41 -17.75 8.75 -2.66
N ARG A 42 -17.75 8.35 -3.94
CA ARG A 42 -17.54 6.94 -4.32
C ARG A 42 -16.16 6.40 -3.90
N ASN A 43 -15.11 7.22 -3.89
CA ASN A 43 -13.77 6.77 -3.55
C ASN A 43 -13.48 6.78 -2.04
N LEU A 44 -14.06 7.70 -1.27
CA LEU A 44 -13.76 7.85 0.16
C LEU A 44 -14.86 7.32 1.08
N PHE A 45 -16.12 7.57 0.75
CA PHE A 45 -17.27 7.28 1.61
C PHE A 45 -18.05 6.05 1.13
N GLY A 46 -17.88 5.66 -0.13
CA GLY A 46 -18.37 4.39 -0.67
C GLY A 46 -17.49 3.19 -0.30
N LYS A 47 -17.72 2.07 -0.98
CA LYS A 47 -16.90 0.86 -0.91
C LYS A 47 -16.07 0.74 -2.21
N PRO A 48 -14.92 1.45 -2.32
CA PRO A 48 -14.13 1.43 -3.55
C PRO A 48 -13.59 0.02 -3.82
N LYS A 49 -13.76 -0.46 -5.06
CA LYS A 49 -13.27 -1.78 -5.50
C LYS A 49 -11.85 -1.76 -6.06
N LYS A 50 -11.34 -0.59 -6.45
CA LYS A 50 -10.01 -0.40 -7.05
C LYS A 50 -9.48 1.00 -6.76
N VAL A 51 -8.16 1.17 -6.79
CA VAL A 51 -7.51 2.49 -6.73
C VAL A 51 -7.69 3.20 -8.07
N SER A 52 -8.68 4.08 -8.14
CA SER A 52 -9.03 4.82 -9.35
C SER A 52 -8.06 5.98 -9.63
N ARG A 53 -8.19 6.62 -10.81
CA ARG A 53 -7.46 7.87 -11.11
C ARG A 53 -7.83 8.98 -10.10
N THR A 54 -9.12 9.17 -9.82
CA THR A 54 -9.58 10.13 -8.80
C THR A 54 -8.99 9.84 -7.44
N MET A 55 -8.89 8.56 -7.05
CA MET A 55 -8.29 8.20 -5.77
C MET A 55 -6.81 8.57 -5.69
N ARG A 56 -6.07 8.41 -6.79
CA ARG A 56 -4.68 8.87 -6.89
C ARG A 56 -4.56 10.40 -6.83
N GLN A 57 -5.46 11.13 -7.47
CA GLN A 57 -5.50 12.59 -7.35
C GLN A 57 -5.77 13.05 -5.91
N LEU A 58 -6.63 12.32 -5.17
CA LEU A 58 -6.84 12.58 -3.74
C LEU A 58 -5.59 12.24 -2.91
N CYS A 59 -4.82 11.22 -3.29
CA CYS A 59 -3.53 10.88 -2.68
C CYS A 59 -2.49 11.99 -2.90
N GLU A 60 -2.39 12.50 -4.12
CA GLU A 60 -1.52 13.64 -4.45
C GLU A 60 -1.92 14.89 -3.65
N TYR A 61 -3.22 15.19 -3.59
CA TYR A 61 -3.74 16.32 -2.81
C TYR A 61 -3.45 16.21 -1.30
N ALA A 62 -3.64 15.02 -0.72
CA ALA A 62 -3.48 14.81 0.72
C ALA A 62 -2.07 14.38 1.14
N GLU A 63 -1.11 14.31 0.19
CA GLU A 63 0.25 13.81 0.39
C GLU A 63 0.29 12.41 1.02
N VAL A 64 -0.58 11.52 0.55
CA VAL A 64 -0.66 10.12 0.99
C VAL A 64 -0.09 9.22 -0.10
N ASP A 65 0.86 8.33 0.22
CA ASP A 65 1.35 7.37 -0.77
C ASP A 65 0.26 6.33 -1.10
N ALA A 66 -0.14 6.28 -2.37
CA ALA A 66 -1.10 5.31 -2.91
C ALA A 66 -0.50 3.90 -3.04
N TYR A 67 0.83 3.81 -3.00
CA TYR A 67 1.56 2.57 -3.12
C TYR A 67 1.95 2.06 -1.73
N GLU A 68 1.90 0.75 -1.59
CA GLU A 68 2.64 0.05 -0.55
C GLU A 68 4.01 -0.31 -1.13
N GLY A 69 5.06 0.12 -0.44
CA GLY A 69 6.34 -0.57 -0.54
C GLY A 69 6.14 -1.95 0.06
N THR A 70 6.65 -2.99 -0.60
CA THR A 70 7.06 -4.18 0.14
C THR A 70 8.01 -3.65 1.21
N ALA A 71 7.68 -3.82 2.50
CA ALA A 71 8.63 -3.54 3.57
C ALA A 71 9.97 -4.12 3.17
N ASP A 72 11.07 -3.39 3.41
CA ASP A 72 12.38 -3.92 3.08
C ASP A 72 12.51 -5.25 3.84
N PRO A 73 12.77 -6.39 3.17
CA PRO A 73 12.93 -7.66 3.85
C PRO A 73 13.98 -7.59 4.98
N SER A 74 14.95 -6.67 4.85
CA SER A 74 15.95 -6.41 5.88
C SER A 74 15.38 -5.73 7.15
N ASP A 75 14.23 -5.05 7.07
CA ASP A 75 13.52 -4.50 8.23
C ASP A 75 12.81 -5.60 9.05
N SER A 76 12.59 -6.79 8.47
CA SER A 76 11.94 -7.90 9.16
C SER A 76 12.94 -8.68 10.02
N ARG A 77 12.98 -8.36 11.32
CA ARG A 77 13.85 -9.06 12.29
C ARG A 77 13.71 -10.58 12.22
N VAL A 78 12.48 -11.10 12.18
CA VAL A 78 12.21 -12.54 12.14
C VAL A 78 12.77 -13.18 10.87
N LEU A 79 12.58 -12.54 9.70
CA LEU A 79 13.10 -13.05 8.44
C LEU A 79 14.63 -13.06 8.43
N MET A 80 15.24 -11.97 8.90
CA MET A 80 16.70 -11.84 8.94
C MET A 80 17.35 -12.79 9.95
N GLU A 81 16.75 -12.99 11.13
CA GLU A 81 17.20 -13.99 12.12
C GLU A 81 17.12 -15.42 11.55
N ALA A 82 16.03 -15.76 10.87
CA ALA A 82 15.88 -17.06 10.23
C ALA A 82 16.92 -17.28 9.13
N LEU A 83 17.16 -16.27 8.28
CA LEU A 83 18.18 -16.33 7.24
C LEU A 83 19.58 -16.44 7.84
N ALA A 84 19.90 -15.67 8.88
CA ALA A 84 21.21 -15.73 9.55
C ALA A 84 21.45 -17.08 10.24
N THR A 85 20.42 -17.74 10.73
CA THR A 85 20.51 -19.05 11.38
C THR A 85 20.71 -20.18 10.38
N VAL A 86 20.03 -20.11 9.23
CA VAL A 86 20.01 -21.21 8.25
C VAL A 86 21.12 -21.07 7.21
N TRP A 87 21.55 -19.85 6.88
CA TRP A 87 22.56 -19.63 5.85
C TRP A 87 23.98 -19.96 6.35
N ASP A 88 24.69 -20.81 5.61
CA ASP A 88 26.07 -21.24 5.93
C ASP A 88 27.16 -20.28 5.43
N GLY A 89 26.79 -19.10 4.90
CA GLY A 89 27.71 -18.11 4.36
C GLY A 89 28.14 -18.36 2.91
N THR A 90 27.77 -19.48 2.29
CA THR A 90 28.14 -19.79 0.89
C THR A 90 27.13 -19.26 -0.12
N ASP A 91 27.60 -18.86 -1.31
CA ASP A 91 26.75 -18.46 -2.44
C ASP A 91 25.86 -19.61 -2.94
N ALA A 92 26.39 -20.84 -2.93
CA ALA A 92 25.63 -22.02 -3.32
C ALA A 92 24.41 -22.24 -2.42
N HIS A 93 24.54 -22.01 -1.11
CA HIS A 93 23.41 -22.12 -0.18
C HIS A 93 22.44 -20.95 -0.34
N ALA A 94 22.93 -19.72 -0.52
CA ALA A 94 22.08 -18.56 -0.78
C ALA A 94 21.16 -18.78 -2.00
N LYS A 95 21.70 -19.35 -3.09
CA LYS A 95 20.92 -19.71 -4.28
C LYS A 95 19.85 -20.77 -4.02
N ARG A 96 20.14 -21.77 -3.18
CA ARG A 96 19.15 -22.79 -2.78
C ARG A 96 18.03 -22.21 -1.92
N LEU A 97 18.36 -21.36 -0.94
CA LEU A 97 17.38 -20.66 -0.12
C LEU A 97 16.49 -19.76 -0.97
N ALA A 98 17.07 -18.99 -1.89
CA ALA A 98 16.32 -18.17 -2.83
C ALA A 98 15.35 -19.01 -3.68
N LYS A 99 15.81 -20.14 -4.22
CA LYS A 99 14.96 -21.06 -5.00
C LYS A 99 13.78 -21.59 -4.20
N LEU A 100 13.98 -21.91 -2.92
CA LEU A 100 12.91 -22.36 -2.02
C LEU A 100 11.88 -21.24 -1.75
N LEU A 101 12.34 -20.02 -1.49
CA LEU A 101 11.46 -18.86 -1.30
C LEU A 101 10.62 -18.57 -2.56
N PHE A 102 11.22 -18.63 -3.75
CA PHE A 102 10.48 -18.46 -5.00
C PHE A 102 9.49 -19.59 -5.27
N ALA A 103 9.83 -20.84 -4.92
CA ALA A 103 8.91 -21.96 -5.03
C ALA A 103 7.69 -21.81 -4.11
N HIS A 104 7.91 -21.34 -2.87
CA HIS A 104 6.82 -21.03 -1.93
C HIS A 104 5.87 -19.96 -2.49
N GLN A 105 6.41 -18.90 -3.11
CA GLN A 105 5.59 -17.87 -3.77
C GLN A 105 4.72 -18.46 -4.89
N GLN A 106 5.27 -19.37 -5.70
CA GLN A 106 4.55 -19.99 -6.82
C GLN A 106 3.44 -20.93 -6.37
N ALA A 107 3.59 -21.60 -5.22
CA ALA A 107 2.57 -22.51 -4.67
C ALA A 107 1.34 -21.79 -4.11
N HIS A 108 1.44 -20.47 -3.86
CA HIS A 108 0.37 -19.63 -3.32
C HIS A 108 -0.25 -18.69 -4.37
N MET A 109 0.12 -18.83 -5.65
CA MET A 109 -0.58 -18.24 -6.79
C MET A 109 -1.59 -19.22 -7.36
#